data_AF-A0A5E7IFZ8-F1
#
_entry.id   AF-A0A5E7IFZ8-F1
#
_cell.length_a   1.000
_cell.length_b   1.000
_cell.length_c   1.000
_cell.angle_alpha   90.00
_cell.angle_beta   90.00
_cell.angle_gamma   90.00
#
_symmetry.space_group_name_H-M   'P 1'
#
loop_
_entity.id
_entity.type
_entity.pdbx_description
1 polymer ?
#
loop_
_entity_poly.entity_id
_entity_poly.type
_entity_poly.pdbx_seq_one_letter_code
_entity_poly.pdbx_strand_id
1 'polypeptide(L)'
;MFFNVAKIRQWLESNKIFFDIVASVFIGGASLVVSYSALSVNDRMLAATEVSSLPHFTIGKEARFDEASKSYIEETMFLSNAGAPVFNWNWRTKTFVVVEQPGKKEHFALVPVIGYYFSQFRTSEVSGKLASAIGHNNIEKFAVLYKNSLENNSSKNVNDYCFLELVTISEVSYEDRLGHRGVVYFKDYTKVSADFARPLLESEGSSPQLDIDTASFSDLIQKAGQPGTLVFDHFP
;
A
#
# COMPACT_ATOMS: atom_id res chain seq x y z
N MET A 1 -28.23 -68.10 -30.78
CA MET A 1 -27.89 -66.67 -30.52
C MET A 1 -26.52 -66.26 -31.10
N PHE A 2 -26.06 -66.85 -32.21
CA PHE A 2 -24.74 -66.55 -32.83
C PHE A 2 -24.81 -65.92 -34.23
N PHE A 3 -25.99 -65.94 -34.87
CA PHE A 3 -26.21 -65.40 -36.22
C PHE A 3 -26.06 -63.86 -36.29
N ASN A 4 -26.25 -63.16 -35.17
CA ASN A 4 -26.08 -61.70 -35.12
C ASN A 4 -24.60 -61.29 -35.12
N VAL A 5 -23.72 -62.03 -34.46
CA VAL A 5 -22.29 -61.66 -34.36
C VAL A 5 -21.57 -61.79 -35.71
N ALA A 6 -21.86 -62.87 -36.46
CA ALA A 6 -21.26 -63.09 -37.78
C ALA A 6 -21.73 -62.04 -38.80
N LYS A 7 -23.03 -61.70 -38.79
CA LYS A 7 -23.58 -60.64 -39.66
C LYS A 7 -23.05 -59.26 -39.30
N ILE A 8 -22.94 -58.95 -38.01
CA ILE A 8 -22.34 -57.70 -37.54
C ILE A 8 -20.87 -57.61 -37.96
N ARG A 9 -20.11 -58.70 -37.84
CA ARG A 9 -18.70 -58.74 -38.26
C ARG A 9 -18.54 -58.53 -39.77
N GLN A 10 -19.33 -59.22 -40.59
CA GLN A 10 -19.26 -59.07 -42.04
C GLN A 10 -19.70 -57.67 -42.51
N TRP A 11 -20.69 -57.08 -41.81
CA TRP A 11 -21.11 -55.69 -42.03
C TRP A 11 -20.04 -54.68 -41.61
N LEU A 12 -19.36 -54.89 -40.47
CA LEU A 12 -18.23 -54.07 -40.02
C LEU A 12 -17.04 -54.18 -40.98
N GLU A 13 -16.72 -55.37 -41.48
CA GLU A 13 -15.65 -55.59 -42.47
C GLU A 13 -15.97 -54.88 -43.80
N SER A 14 -17.24 -54.90 -44.23
CA SER A 14 -17.69 -54.22 -45.45
C SER A 14 -17.71 -52.69 -45.32
N ASN A 15 -17.92 -52.17 -44.12
CA ASN A 15 -17.98 -50.72 -43.84
C ASN A 15 -16.74 -50.20 -43.09
N LYS A 16 -15.64 -50.98 -43.07
CA LYS A 16 -14.43 -50.65 -42.30
C LYS A 16 -13.87 -49.27 -42.63
N ILE A 17 -13.79 -48.94 -43.92
CA ILE A 17 -13.30 -47.63 -44.40
C ILE A 17 -14.17 -46.49 -43.87
N PHE A 18 -15.49 -46.66 -43.83
CA PHE A 18 -16.41 -45.66 -43.28
C PHE A 18 -16.18 -45.47 -41.78
N PHE A 19 -16.02 -46.56 -41.01
CA PHE A 19 -15.71 -46.48 -39.58
C PHE A 19 -14.35 -45.82 -39.30
N ASP A 20 -13.32 -46.15 -40.09
CA ASP A 20 -11.99 -45.55 -39.93
C ASP A 20 -12.02 -44.05 -40.21
N ILE A 21 -12.75 -43.60 -41.24
CA ILE A 21 -12.94 -42.18 -41.56
C ILE A 21 -13.72 -41.48 -40.44
N VAL A 22 -14.85 -42.06 -40.01
CA VAL A 22 -15.71 -41.48 -38.97
C VAL A 22 -14.95 -41.39 -37.64
N ALA A 23 -14.24 -42.44 -37.24
CA ALA A 23 -13.41 -42.45 -36.04
C ALA A 23 -12.29 -41.40 -36.11
N SER A 24 -11.63 -41.26 -37.26
CA SER A 24 -10.60 -40.24 -37.46
C SER A 24 -11.14 -38.81 -37.31
N VAL A 25 -12.35 -38.56 -37.84
CA VAL A 25 -13.05 -37.27 -37.69
C VAL A 25 -13.41 -37.01 -36.22
N PHE A 26 -13.94 -38.01 -35.51
CA PHE A 26 -14.27 -37.88 -34.08
C PHE A 26 -13.02 -37.67 -33.21
N ILE A 27 -11.92 -38.37 -33.49
CA ILE A 27 -10.65 -38.19 -32.77
C ILE A 27 -10.08 -36.79 -33.05
N GLY A 28 -10.12 -36.33 -34.30
CA GLY A 28 -9.71 -34.97 -34.67
C GLY A 28 -10.56 -33.90 -33.98
N GLY A 29 -11.89 -34.06 -33.97
CA GLY A 29 -12.80 -33.16 -33.28
C GLY A 29 -12.60 -33.16 -31.76
N ALA A 30 -12.43 -34.33 -31.15
CA ALA A 30 -12.12 -34.45 -29.72
C ALA A 30 -10.77 -33.79 -29.39
N SER A 31 -9.75 -33.93 -30.24
CA SER A 31 -8.47 -33.25 -30.10
C SER A 31 -8.63 -31.74 -30.11
N LEU A 32 -9.46 -31.17 -30.99
CA LEU A 32 -9.71 -29.73 -31.03
C LEU A 32 -10.40 -29.23 -29.75
N VAL A 33 -11.38 -29.97 -29.23
CA VAL A 33 -12.07 -29.63 -27.97
C VAL A 33 -11.10 -29.68 -26.79
N VAL A 34 -10.24 -30.71 -26.73
CA VAL A 34 -9.20 -30.83 -25.70
C VAL A 34 -8.19 -29.69 -25.82
N SER A 35 -7.72 -29.37 -27.03
CA SER A 35 -6.79 -28.25 -27.27
C SER A 35 -7.41 -26.92 -26.85
N TYR A 36 -8.68 -26.67 -27.16
CA TYR A 36 -9.38 -25.46 -26.74
C TYR A 36 -9.53 -25.38 -25.22
N SER A 37 -9.90 -26.50 -24.58
CA SER A 37 -10.01 -26.56 -23.12
C SER A 37 -8.65 -26.34 -22.44
N ALA A 38 -7.58 -26.91 -22.99
CA ALA A 38 -6.22 -26.72 -22.51
C ALA A 38 -5.76 -25.25 -22.60
N LEU A 39 -6.14 -24.54 -23.67
CA LEU A 39 -5.87 -23.11 -23.80
C LEU A 39 -6.54 -22.31 -22.66
N SER A 40 -7.83 -22.57 -22.40
CA SER A 40 -8.57 -21.87 -21.34
C SER A 40 -8.00 -22.12 -19.93
N VAL A 41 -7.44 -23.31 -19.70
CA VAL A 41 -6.75 -23.65 -18.44
C VAL A 41 -5.42 -22.91 -18.35
N ASN A 42 -4.66 -22.86 -19.44
CA ASN A 42 -3.41 -22.12 -19.49
C ASN A 42 -3.61 -20.63 -19.19
N ASP A 43 -4.65 -20.01 -19.75
CA ASP A 43 -4.97 -18.60 -19.48
C ASP A 43 -5.26 -18.36 -17.99
N ARG A 44 -6.00 -19.27 -17.35
CA ARG A 44 -6.27 -19.21 -15.90
C ARG A 44 -5.01 -19.42 -15.07
N MET A 45 -4.13 -20.32 -15.50
CA MET A 45 -2.84 -20.55 -14.85
C MET A 45 -1.92 -19.34 -14.99
N LEU A 46 -1.91 -18.68 -16.16
CA LEU A 46 -1.18 -17.44 -16.38
C LEU A 46 -1.69 -16.34 -15.46
N ALA A 47 -3.00 -16.11 -15.41
CA ALA A 47 -3.60 -15.12 -14.51
C ALA A 47 -3.27 -15.39 -13.03
N ALA A 48 -3.33 -16.66 -12.58
CA ALA A 48 -2.94 -17.02 -11.22
C ALA A 48 -1.42 -16.82 -10.96
N THR A 49 -0.59 -17.08 -11.98
CA THR A 49 0.86 -16.87 -11.93
C THR A 49 1.19 -15.38 -11.89
N GLU A 50 0.45 -14.55 -12.61
CA GLU A 50 0.55 -13.10 -12.57
C GLU A 50 0.15 -12.56 -11.20
N VAL A 51 -0.98 -12.98 -10.63
CA VAL A 51 -1.37 -12.53 -9.29
C VAL A 51 -0.36 -12.95 -8.22
N SER A 52 0.15 -14.18 -8.28
CA SER A 52 1.22 -14.64 -7.38
C SER A 52 2.60 -14.03 -7.69
N SER A 53 2.74 -13.28 -8.79
CA SER A 53 3.96 -12.55 -9.15
C SER A 53 4.07 -11.17 -8.53
N LEU A 54 2.97 -10.68 -7.95
CA LEU A 54 2.93 -9.32 -7.46
C LEU A 54 3.52 -9.23 -6.06
N PRO A 55 4.23 -8.14 -5.75
CA PRO A 55 4.63 -7.86 -4.40
C PRO A 55 3.46 -7.43 -3.54
N HIS A 56 3.58 -7.66 -2.24
CA HIS A 56 2.59 -7.27 -1.26
C HIS A 56 3.27 -6.45 -0.18
N PHE A 57 3.30 -5.13 -0.41
CA PHE A 57 3.90 -4.19 0.51
C PHE A 57 3.01 -3.91 1.72
N THR A 58 3.63 -3.81 2.89
CA THR A 58 3.00 -3.36 4.13
C THR A 58 3.90 -2.35 4.83
N ILE A 59 3.28 -1.40 5.53
CA ILE A 59 3.98 -0.47 6.42
C ILE A 59 3.59 -0.80 7.85
N GLY A 60 4.59 -0.92 8.71
CA GLY A 60 4.40 -1.09 10.15
C GLY A 60 5.14 -0.04 10.94
N LYS A 61 4.81 0.05 12.23
CA LYS A 61 5.44 0.95 13.20
C LYS A 61 5.81 0.14 14.44
N GLU A 62 6.97 0.43 15.00
CA GLU A 62 7.49 -0.14 16.25
C GLU A 62 7.90 1.01 17.16
N ALA A 63 7.23 1.12 18.31
CA ALA A 63 7.59 2.07 19.34
C ALA A 63 8.62 1.46 20.31
N ARG A 64 9.68 2.22 20.60
CA ARG A 64 10.72 1.85 21.56
C ARG A 64 10.35 2.37 22.94
N PHE A 65 10.17 1.45 23.87
CA PHE A 65 9.99 1.76 25.29
C PHE A 65 11.36 2.07 25.91
N ASP A 66 11.46 3.20 26.61
CA ASP A 66 12.62 3.52 27.43
C ASP A 66 12.36 3.17 28.90
N GLU A 67 13.22 2.32 29.44
CA GLU A 67 13.11 1.83 30.81
C GLU A 67 13.45 2.91 31.84
N ALA A 68 14.26 3.91 31.48
CA ALA A 68 14.64 5.00 32.37
C ALA A 68 13.51 6.01 32.55
N SER A 69 12.89 6.47 31.46
CA SER A 69 11.74 7.38 31.49
C SER A 69 10.40 6.69 31.75
N LYS A 70 10.33 5.35 31.63
CA LYS A 70 9.10 4.54 31.66
C LYS A 70 8.07 5.02 30.62
N SER A 71 8.54 5.46 29.46
CA SER A 71 7.70 5.96 28.38
C SER A 71 8.19 5.49 27.01
N TYR A 72 7.31 5.55 26.01
CA TYR A 72 7.72 5.39 24.61
C TYR A 72 8.28 6.71 24.11
N ILE A 73 9.55 6.71 23.72
CA ILE A 73 10.25 7.93 23.31
C ILE A 73 10.49 7.99 21.80
N GLU A 74 10.58 6.83 21.15
CA GLU A 74 10.91 6.73 19.73
C GLU A 74 9.99 5.77 18.99
N GLU A 75 9.73 6.07 17.72
CA GLU A 75 9.03 5.22 16.78
C GLU A 75 9.91 5.00 15.55
N THR A 76 9.99 3.74 15.12
CA THR A 76 10.53 3.35 13.83
C THR A 76 9.39 2.88 12.93
N MET A 77 9.32 3.43 11.73
CA MET A 77 8.44 2.92 10.68
C MET A 77 9.24 1.96 9.80
N PHE A 78 8.63 0.89 9.30
CA PHE A 78 9.30 -0.05 8.40
C PHE A 78 8.42 -0.43 7.21
N LEU A 79 9.07 -0.65 6.08
CA LEU A 79 8.49 -1.19 4.87
C LEU A 79 8.83 -2.67 4.78
N SER A 80 7.81 -3.50 4.58
CA SER A 80 7.96 -4.93 4.36
C SER A 80 7.28 -5.37 3.06
N ASN A 81 7.71 -6.49 2.51
CA ASN A 81 7.09 -7.16 1.37
C ASN A 81 6.83 -8.64 1.69
N ALA A 82 5.58 -9.05 1.76
CA ALA A 82 5.18 -10.45 1.98
C ALA A 82 4.84 -11.20 0.67
N GLY A 83 4.92 -10.50 -0.48
CA GLY A 83 4.63 -11.07 -1.80
C GLY A 83 5.88 -11.53 -2.55
N ALA A 84 5.81 -11.50 -3.87
CA ALA A 84 6.96 -11.85 -4.71
C ALA A 84 8.14 -10.88 -4.54
N PRO A 85 9.38 -11.31 -4.82
CA PRO A 85 10.57 -10.46 -4.76
C PRO A 85 10.44 -9.16 -5.55
N VAL A 86 11.04 -8.09 -5.03
CA VAL A 86 11.05 -6.75 -5.65
C VAL A 86 12.45 -6.27 -5.96
N PHE A 87 12.56 -5.51 -7.03
CA PHE A 87 13.82 -4.93 -7.49
C PHE A 87 13.67 -3.42 -7.72
N ASN A 88 14.80 -2.72 -7.79
CA ASN A 88 14.88 -1.30 -8.13
C ASN A 88 13.88 -0.41 -7.37
N TRP A 89 13.60 -0.76 -6.11
CA TRP A 89 12.55 -0.11 -5.35
C TRP A 89 13.05 1.13 -4.63
N ASN A 90 12.13 2.07 -4.43
CA ASN A 90 12.37 3.29 -3.67
C ASN A 90 11.18 3.57 -2.76
N TRP A 91 11.47 3.93 -1.51
CA TRP A 91 10.48 4.29 -0.52
C TRP A 91 10.71 5.73 -0.09
N ARG A 92 9.67 6.55 -0.21
CA ARG A 92 9.66 7.95 0.23
C ARG A 92 8.50 8.15 1.18
N THR A 93 8.71 9.00 2.19
CA THR A 93 7.72 9.25 3.25
C THR A 93 7.66 10.74 3.55
N LYS A 94 6.48 11.24 3.90
CA LYS A 94 6.27 12.61 4.37
C LYS A 94 5.27 12.60 5.52
N THR A 95 5.68 13.15 6.65
CA THR A 95 4.87 13.21 7.87
C THR A 95 4.23 14.59 8.01
N PHE A 96 3.01 14.63 8.51
CA PHE A 96 2.23 15.83 8.75
C PHE A 96 1.68 15.80 10.18
N VAL A 97 1.61 16.96 10.82
CA VAL A 97 0.68 17.18 11.91
C VAL A 97 -0.63 17.67 11.29
N VAL A 98 -1.69 16.91 11.49
CA VAL A 98 -3.06 17.30 11.18
C VAL A 98 -3.59 18.10 12.37
N VAL A 99 -4.01 19.32 12.11
CA VAL A 99 -4.58 20.26 13.08
C VAL A 99 -6.07 20.34 12.79
N GLU A 100 -6.88 19.67 13.61
CA GLU A 100 -8.34 19.70 13.50
C GLU A 100 -8.92 20.86 14.33
N GLN A 101 -9.73 21.71 13.69
CA GLN A 101 -10.39 22.87 14.29
C GLN A 101 -11.89 22.84 13.98
N PRO A 102 -12.71 22.18 14.83
CA PRO A 102 -14.14 21.94 14.56
C PRO A 102 -14.99 23.20 14.37
N GLY A 103 -14.51 24.36 14.80
CA GLY A 103 -15.19 25.65 14.65
C GLY A 103 -14.92 26.39 13.32
N LYS A 104 -14.10 25.85 12.41
CA LYS A 104 -13.69 26.53 11.17
C LYS A 104 -14.18 25.80 9.93
N LYS A 105 -14.48 26.54 8.86
CA LYS A 105 -14.96 25.97 7.58
C LYS A 105 -13.98 24.94 6.98
N GLU A 106 -12.69 25.18 7.15
CA GLU A 106 -11.60 24.26 6.80
C GLU A 106 -11.18 23.52 8.08
N HIS A 107 -11.79 22.35 8.31
CA HIS A 107 -11.64 21.65 9.58
C HIS A 107 -10.24 21.08 9.81
N PHE A 108 -9.51 20.70 8.76
CA PHE A 108 -8.23 20.01 8.87
C PHE A 108 -7.13 20.79 8.16
N ALA A 109 -6.16 21.31 8.91
CA ALA A 109 -4.95 21.90 8.37
C ALA A 109 -3.77 20.92 8.52
N LEU A 110 -3.09 20.61 7.42
CA LEU A 110 -1.94 19.71 7.39
C LEU A 110 -0.64 20.51 7.33
N VAL A 111 0.15 20.41 8.39
CA VAL A 111 1.46 21.05 8.50
C VAL A 111 2.54 19.98 8.30
N PRO A 112 3.32 20.01 7.21
CA PRO A 112 4.43 19.08 7.00
C PRO A 112 5.46 19.17 8.14
N VAL A 113 5.95 18.02 8.59
CA VAL A 113 6.94 17.91 9.66
C VAL A 113 8.29 17.50 9.08
N ILE A 114 9.31 18.30 9.36
CA ILE A 114 10.71 17.98 9.08
C ILE A 114 11.29 17.25 10.28
N GLY A 115 12.10 16.22 10.03
CA GLY A 115 12.88 15.53 11.06
C GLY A 115 12.11 14.47 11.85
N TYR A 116 10.82 14.25 11.61
CA TYR A 116 10.04 13.25 12.36
C TYR A 116 10.61 11.83 12.20
N TYR A 117 10.92 11.43 10.96
CA TYR A 117 11.84 10.33 10.66
C TYR A 117 13.06 10.92 9.98
N PHE A 118 14.18 11.01 10.70
CA PHE A 118 15.36 11.76 10.26
C PHE A 118 16.29 10.94 9.36
N SER A 119 16.21 9.60 9.42
CA SER A 119 17.05 8.72 8.62
C SER A 119 16.28 7.50 8.12
N GLN A 120 16.67 7.02 6.94
CA GLN A 120 16.13 5.81 6.33
C GLN A 120 17.25 4.82 6.01
N PHE A 121 17.05 3.57 6.40
CA PHE A 121 17.98 2.47 6.19
C PHE A 121 17.32 1.39 5.33
N ARG A 122 18.00 0.98 4.27
CA ARG A 122 17.54 -0.11 3.39
C ARG A 122 18.26 -1.41 3.75
N THR A 123 17.55 -2.51 3.67
CA THR A 123 18.14 -3.85 3.69
C THR A 123 18.52 -4.26 2.26
N SER A 124 19.33 -5.31 2.14
CA SER A 124 19.61 -5.96 0.85
C SER A 124 18.55 -7.01 0.48
N GLU A 125 17.47 -7.10 1.25
CA GLU A 125 16.44 -8.10 1.07
C GLU A 125 15.50 -7.73 -0.08
N VAL A 126 14.98 -8.75 -0.76
CA VAL A 126 13.97 -8.61 -1.84
C VAL A 126 12.54 -8.96 -1.37
N SER A 127 12.43 -9.52 -0.17
CA SER A 127 11.19 -9.90 0.53
C SER A 127 11.41 -9.83 2.04
N GLY A 128 10.34 -9.78 2.84
CA GLY A 128 10.44 -9.50 4.27
C GLY A 128 10.65 -8.01 4.53
N LYS A 129 11.46 -7.65 5.53
CA LYS A 129 11.72 -6.24 5.89
C LYS A 129 12.69 -5.60 4.89
N LEU A 130 12.20 -4.63 4.11
CA LEU A 130 12.94 -3.96 3.05
C LEU A 130 13.66 -2.69 3.55
N ALA A 131 13.02 -1.93 4.42
CA ALA A 131 13.59 -0.69 4.94
C ALA A 131 13.02 -0.29 6.30
N SER A 132 13.71 0.61 6.98
CA SER A 132 13.26 1.29 8.20
C SER A 132 13.50 2.79 8.10
N ALA A 133 12.56 3.59 8.56
CA ALA A 133 12.67 5.02 8.77
C ALA A 133 12.66 5.28 10.29
N ILE A 134 13.73 5.87 10.80
CA ILE A 134 13.98 6.03 12.24
C ILE A 134 13.82 7.51 12.61
N GLY A 135 13.07 7.76 13.69
CA GLY A 135 13.02 9.07 14.34
C GLY A 135 13.87 9.09 15.61
N HIS A 136 14.38 10.27 15.97
CA HIS A 136 15.09 10.46 17.23
C HIS A 136 14.19 11.21 18.22
N ASN A 137 13.85 10.56 19.33
CA ASN A 137 12.86 11.01 20.32
C ASN A 137 11.56 11.58 19.71
N ASN A 138 11.13 11.06 18.55
CA ASN A 138 10.05 11.63 17.74
C ASN A 138 8.67 11.50 18.41
N ILE A 139 8.40 10.39 19.11
CA ILE A 139 7.18 10.23 19.91
C ILE A 139 7.16 11.25 21.04
N GLU A 140 8.27 11.36 21.78
CA GLU A 140 8.36 12.29 22.92
C GLU A 140 8.12 13.74 22.46
N LYS A 141 8.78 14.18 21.39
CA LYS A 141 8.61 15.52 20.82
C LYS A 141 7.16 15.80 20.42
N PHE A 142 6.51 14.85 19.77
CA PHE A 142 5.09 15.01 19.45
C PHE A 142 4.18 14.97 20.68
N ALA A 143 4.48 14.12 21.66
CA ALA A 143 3.72 14.05 22.91
C ALA A 143 3.73 15.38 23.67
N VAL A 144 4.84 16.13 23.63
CA VAL A 144 4.92 17.50 24.17
C VAL A 144 3.97 18.44 23.42
N LEU A 145 3.95 18.41 22.09
CA LEU A 145 3.03 19.23 21.30
C LEU A 145 1.56 18.89 21.59
N TYR A 146 1.24 17.61 21.67
CA TYR A 146 -0.10 17.12 21.98
C TYR A 146 -0.54 17.51 23.39
N LYS A 147 0.34 17.39 24.39
CA LYS A 147 0.05 17.84 25.76
C LYS A 147 -0.25 19.34 25.80
N ASN A 148 0.57 20.14 25.11
CA ASN A 148 0.36 21.59 25.03
C ASN A 148 -0.98 21.96 24.36
N SER A 149 -1.44 21.18 23.37
CA SER A 149 -2.76 21.40 22.76
C SER A 149 -3.90 21.13 23.75
N LEU A 150 -3.79 20.09 24.58
CA LEU A 150 -4.76 19.77 25.65
C LEU A 150 -4.81 20.86 26.73
N GLU A 151 -3.64 21.38 27.15
CA GLU A 151 -3.54 22.47 28.11
C GLU A 151 -4.19 23.75 27.56
N ASN A 152 -3.90 24.10 26.29
CA ASN A 152 -4.53 25.24 25.62
C ASN A 152 -6.05 25.07 25.51
N ASN A 153 -6.53 23.90 25.12
CA ASN A 153 -7.96 23.61 24.99
C ASN A 153 -8.70 23.77 26.33
N SER A 154 -8.08 23.35 27.44
CA SER A 154 -8.64 23.49 28.79
C SER A 154 -8.83 24.96 29.22
N SER A 155 -8.10 25.89 28.59
CA SER A 155 -8.10 27.32 28.93
C SER A 155 -8.99 28.20 28.04
N LYS A 156 -9.60 27.63 26.99
CA LYS A 156 -10.35 28.37 25.96
C LYS A 156 -11.81 27.94 25.86
N ASN A 157 -12.62 28.73 25.15
CA ASN A 157 -14.02 28.42 24.85
C ASN A 157 -14.12 27.17 23.96
N VAL A 158 -15.27 26.48 24.02
CA VAL A 158 -15.60 25.25 23.25
C VAL A 158 -15.35 25.38 21.74
N ASN A 159 -15.40 26.58 21.18
CA ASN A 159 -15.21 26.81 19.74
C ASN A 159 -13.74 26.97 19.30
N ASP A 160 -12.78 27.04 20.23
CA ASP A 160 -11.34 27.20 19.96
C ASP A 160 -10.53 25.93 20.21
N TYR A 161 -11.21 24.78 20.33
CA TYR A 161 -10.58 23.49 20.53
C TYR A 161 -9.79 23.07 19.30
N CYS A 162 -8.63 22.48 19.55
CA CYS A 162 -7.76 21.95 18.53
C CYS A 162 -7.36 20.51 18.86
N PHE A 163 -7.55 19.59 17.92
CA PHE A 163 -7.01 18.23 18.03
C PHE A 163 -5.82 18.06 17.10
N LEU A 164 -4.82 17.31 17.56
CA LEU A 164 -3.59 17.05 16.82
C LEU A 164 -3.48 15.56 16.54
N GLU A 165 -3.22 15.21 15.29
CA GLU A 165 -2.92 13.86 14.84
C GLU A 165 -1.64 13.86 13.99
N LEU A 166 -0.85 12.79 14.06
CA LEU A 166 0.25 12.57 13.14
C LEU A 166 -0.16 11.60 12.06
N VAL A 167 0.10 12.00 10.81
CA VAL A 167 -0.17 11.17 9.65
C VAL A 167 1.06 11.13 8.76
N THR A 168 1.46 9.93 8.37
CA THR A 168 2.59 9.74 7.44
C THR A 168 2.12 9.18 6.11
N ILE A 169 2.37 9.92 5.04
CA ILE A 169 2.11 9.46 3.67
C ILE A 169 3.36 8.81 3.13
N SER A 170 3.23 7.62 2.56
CA SER A 170 4.33 6.87 1.96
C SER A 170 4.05 6.53 0.51
N GLU A 171 5.09 6.61 -0.33
CA GLU A 171 5.12 6.11 -1.70
C GLU A 171 6.19 5.02 -1.80
N VAL A 172 5.82 3.88 -2.37
CA VAL A 172 6.75 2.81 -2.73
C VAL A 172 6.67 2.60 -4.23
N SER A 173 7.75 2.94 -4.93
CA SER A 173 7.95 2.59 -6.33
C SER A 173 8.82 1.35 -6.42
N TYR A 174 8.56 0.47 -7.39
CA TYR A 174 9.24 -0.81 -7.51
C TYR A 174 9.20 -1.37 -8.92
N GLU A 175 10.01 -2.39 -9.16
CA GLU A 175 9.96 -3.28 -10.32
C GLU A 175 9.64 -4.69 -9.85
N ASP A 176 8.65 -5.34 -10.47
CA ASP A 176 8.27 -6.72 -10.18
C ASP A 176 9.19 -7.74 -10.88
N ARG A 177 8.95 -9.04 -10.66
CA ARG A 177 9.76 -10.12 -11.24
C ARG A 177 9.66 -10.22 -12.78
N LEU A 178 8.66 -9.59 -13.39
CA LEU A 178 8.43 -9.56 -14.83
C LEU A 178 9.01 -8.29 -15.47
N GLY A 179 9.61 -7.40 -14.68
CA GLY A 179 10.17 -6.12 -15.12
C GLY A 179 9.14 -5.00 -15.24
N HIS A 180 7.90 -5.21 -14.75
CA HIS A 180 6.89 -4.15 -14.74
C HIS A 180 7.12 -3.20 -13.57
N ARG A 181 7.01 -1.90 -13.84
CA ARG A 181 7.11 -0.86 -12.82
C ARG A 181 5.77 -0.59 -12.18
N GLY A 182 5.75 -0.53 -10.86
CA GLY A 182 4.56 -0.22 -10.08
C GLY A 182 4.82 0.86 -9.04
N VAL A 183 3.74 1.49 -8.58
CA VAL A 183 3.74 2.43 -7.46
C VAL A 183 2.56 2.13 -6.55
N VAL A 184 2.79 2.11 -5.24
CA VAL A 184 1.75 1.99 -4.22
C VAL A 184 1.89 3.08 -3.18
N TYR A 185 0.75 3.51 -2.64
CA TYR A 185 0.66 4.61 -1.70
C TYR A 185 0.02 4.15 -0.39
N PHE A 186 0.47 4.72 0.73
CA PHE A 186 -0.05 4.44 2.06
C PHE A 186 -0.28 5.72 2.87
N LYS A 187 -1.36 5.75 3.65
CA LYS A 187 -1.57 6.63 4.80
C LYS A 187 -1.32 5.79 6.05
N ASP A 188 -0.22 6.08 6.73
CA ASP A 188 0.35 5.25 7.79
C ASP A 188 0.52 3.79 7.32
N TYR A 189 -0.31 2.87 7.81
CA TYR A 189 -0.28 1.45 7.45
C TYR A 189 -1.36 1.06 6.42
N THR A 190 -2.24 1.98 6.05
CA THR A 190 -3.40 1.71 5.19
C THR A 190 -3.11 2.12 3.76
N LYS A 191 -3.36 1.22 2.80
CA LYS A 191 -3.18 1.52 1.37
C LYS A 191 -4.22 2.55 0.90
N VAL A 192 -3.78 3.57 0.19
CA VAL A 192 -4.62 4.67 -0.32
C VAL A 192 -4.44 4.87 -1.83
N SER A 193 -5.32 5.66 -2.45
CA SER A 193 -5.23 5.97 -3.87
C SER A 193 -4.12 6.98 -4.17
N ALA A 194 -3.65 6.97 -5.42
CA ALA A 194 -2.67 7.95 -5.91
C ALA A 194 -3.22 9.38 -5.85
N ASP A 195 -4.51 9.56 -6.16
CA ASP A 195 -5.18 10.87 -6.18
C ASP A 195 -5.18 11.54 -4.79
N PHE A 196 -5.25 10.73 -3.73
CA PHE A 196 -5.14 11.22 -2.36
C PHE A 196 -3.68 11.53 -1.96
N ALA A 197 -2.76 10.60 -2.25
CA ALA A 197 -1.41 10.69 -1.71
C ALA A 197 -0.48 11.65 -2.47
N ARG A 198 -0.58 11.72 -3.80
CA ARG A 198 0.35 12.51 -4.64
C ARG A 198 0.33 14.00 -4.29
N PRO A 199 -0.81 14.69 -4.15
CA PRO A 199 -0.81 16.11 -3.79
C PRO A 199 -0.08 16.37 -2.46
N LEU A 200 -0.19 15.46 -1.50
CA LEU A 200 0.49 15.56 -0.21
C LEU A 200 2.00 15.38 -0.37
N LEU A 201 2.45 14.39 -1.15
CA LEU A 201 3.87 14.12 -1.39
C LEU A 201 4.56 15.19 -2.27
N GLU A 202 3.83 15.79 -3.20
CA GLU A 202 4.34 16.74 -4.20
C GLU A 202 4.30 18.20 -3.74
N SER A 203 3.67 18.50 -2.60
CA SER A 203 3.59 19.86 -2.01
C SER A 203 4.92 20.43 -1.49
N GLU A 204 6.04 20.22 -2.19
CA GLU A 204 7.36 20.69 -1.78
C GLU A 204 7.50 22.22 -1.93
N GLY A 205 8.10 22.85 -0.92
CA GLY A 205 8.60 24.23 -0.96
C GLY A 205 7.58 25.36 -0.75
N SER A 206 6.27 25.12 -0.93
CA SER A 206 5.25 26.17 -0.79
C SER A 206 4.51 26.20 0.54
N SER A 207 4.43 25.06 1.25
CA SER A 207 3.69 24.98 2.51
C SER A 207 4.59 25.27 3.72
N PRO A 208 4.11 26.01 4.73
CA PRO A 208 4.82 26.21 5.98
C PRO A 208 5.16 24.88 6.66
N GLN A 209 6.45 24.62 6.90
CA GLN A 209 6.93 23.37 7.49
C GLN A 209 7.26 23.56 8.97
N LEU A 210 7.00 22.54 9.79
CA LEU A 210 7.33 22.48 11.20
C LEU A 210 8.58 21.60 11.40
N ASP A 211 9.63 22.16 11.97
CA ASP A 211 10.78 21.36 12.43
C ASP A 211 10.45 20.74 13.78
N ILE A 212 10.43 19.41 13.86
CA ILE A 212 10.04 18.69 15.09
C ILE A 212 10.99 18.97 16.26
N ASP A 213 12.25 19.33 16.01
CA ASP A 213 13.26 19.54 17.06
C ASP A 213 13.07 20.88 17.78
N THR A 214 12.50 21.86 17.09
CA THR A 214 12.22 23.20 17.64
C THR A 214 10.73 23.51 17.72
N ALA A 215 9.87 22.52 17.44
CA ALA A 215 8.44 22.71 17.34
C ALA A 215 7.84 23.22 18.65
N SER A 216 6.98 24.23 18.56
CA SER A 216 6.12 24.65 19.65
C SER A 216 4.67 24.65 19.20
N PHE A 217 3.74 24.53 20.16
CA PHE A 217 2.32 24.53 19.84
C PHE A 217 1.87 25.85 19.19
N SER A 218 2.38 26.99 19.64
CA SER A 218 2.08 28.29 19.05
C SER A 218 2.56 28.39 17.60
N ASP A 219 3.77 27.89 17.32
CA ASP A 219 4.32 27.86 15.96
C ASP A 219 3.49 26.95 15.03
N LEU A 220 3.09 25.77 15.52
CA LEU A 220 2.20 24.87 14.79
C LEU A 220 0.87 25.55 14.42
N ILE A 221 0.21 26.21 15.38
CA ILE A 221 -1.06 26.90 15.13
C ILE A 221 -0.87 28.08 14.16
N GLN A 222 0.24 28.80 14.27
CA GLN A 222 0.57 29.88 13.34
C GLN A 222 0.73 29.34 11.91
N LYS A 223 1.51 28.26 11.72
CA LYS A 223 1.70 27.61 10.43
C LYS A 223 0.40 27.03 9.89
N ALA A 224 -0.43 26.43 10.73
CA ALA A 224 -1.73 25.90 10.34
C ALA A 224 -2.67 26.97 9.76
N GLY A 225 -2.56 28.22 10.23
CA GLY A 225 -3.35 29.36 9.74
C GLY A 225 -2.69 30.18 8.62
N GLN A 226 -1.50 29.82 8.15
CA GLN A 226 -0.78 30.57 7.11
C GLN A 226 -1.31 30.23 5.70
N PRO A 227 -1.33 31.21 4.77
CA PRO A 227 -1.61 30.94 3.36
C PRO A 227 -0.65 29.89 2.77
N GLY A 228 -1.18 28.95 1.99
CA GLY A 228 -0.39 27.86 1.39
C GLY A 228 -0.31 26.59 2.25
N THR A 229 -0.88 26.60 3.46
CA THR A 229 -1.12 25.38 4.23
C THR A 229 -2.18 24.52 3.54
N LEU A 230 -1.95 23.20 3.54
CA LEU A 230 -2.87 22.24 2.96
C LEU A 230 -4.09 22.12 3.87
N VAL A 231 -5.28 22.37 3.33
CA VAL A 231 -6.53 22.38 4.08
C VAL A 231 -7.55 21.46 3.44
N PHE A 232 -8.31 20.75 4.28
CA PHE A 232 -9.33 19.79 3.86
C PHE A 232 -10.60 19.97 4.68
N ASP A 233 -11.75 19.87 4.00
CA ASP A 233 -13.06 19.86 4.65
C ASP A 233 -13.31 18.52 5.37
N HIS A 234 -12.76 17.44 4.83
CA HIS A 234 -12.72 16.09 5.40
C HIS A 234 -11.37 15.47 5.11
N PHE A 235 -10.73 14.93 6.14
CA PHE A 235 -9.49 14.18 6.02
C PHE A 235 -9.76 12.69 6.31
N PRO A 236 -9.84 11.83 5.28
CA PRO A 236 -10.08 10.39 5.44
C PRO A 236 -8.89 9.69 6.09
#